data_AF-A0A544TWJ8-F1
#
_entry.id   AF-A0A544TWJ8-F1
#
_cell.length_a   1.000
_cell.length_b   1.000
_cell.length_c   1.000
_cell.angle_alpha   90.00
_cell.angle_beta   90.00
_cell.angle_gamma   90.00
#
_symmetry.space_group_name_H-M   'P 1'
#
loop_
_entity.id
_entity.type
_entity.pdbx_description
1 polymer ?
#
loop_
_entity_poly.entity_id
_entity_poly.type
_entity_poly.pdbx_seq_one_letter_code
_entity_poly.pdbx_strand_id
1 'polypeptide(L)'
;MTIKNAANVGQAVARLMDSEELNGDQLAFDLNISRQLGSHMKNDRRKMQQDIARTSMQTYDNPEYITDVLYEFSEGYTSPVFRGKHIEQHRLSIESYTIQELQEAIAKMKEVNLAKPPGVISKEERIEVKALMEELLDGKVFIDNMLIQLQKDYRISIKDCIRGLMPQWMAKGWLG
;
A
#
# COMPACT_ATOMS: atom_id res chain seq x y z
N MET A 1 16.11 -3.73 2.44
CA MET A 1 15.49 -3.56 1.11
C MET A 1 15.84 -2.17 0.62
N THR A 2 16.48 -2.06 -0.53
CA THR A 2 16.75 -0.76 -1.16
C THR A 2 15.60 -0.48 -2.11
N ILE A 3 14.79 0.55 -1.83
CA ILE A 3 13.74 0.99 -2.75
C ILE A 3 14.36 1.57 -4.02
N LYS A 4 13.65 1.47 -5.15
CA LYS A 4 14.14 1.98 -6.43
C LYS A 4 14.44 3.49 -6.35
N ASN A 5 15.47 3.95 -7.06
CA ASN A 5 15.70 5.39 -7.23
C ASN A 5 14.68 6.02 -8.21
N ALA A 6 14.09 5.21 -9.09
CA ALA A 6 13.05 5.64 -10.03
C ALA A 6 12.14 4.48 -10.45
N ALA A 7 10.85 4.76 -10.70
CA ALA A 7 9.86 3.76 -11.09
C ALA A 7 8.91 4.24 -12.20
N ASN A 8 8.30 3.29 -12.92
CA ASN A 8 7.21 3.56 -13.84
C ASN A 8 5.93 3.70 -13.02
N VAL A 9 5.21 4.81 -13.19
CA VAL A 9 4.04 5.15 -12.35
C VAL A 9 2.94 5.79 -13.18
N GLY A 10 2.98 5.66 -14.51
CA GLY A 10 2.10 6.38 -15.41
C GLY A 10 0.62 6.14 -15.13
N GLN A 11 0.26 4.90 -14.81
CA GLN A 11 -1.09 4.51 -14.40
C GLN A 11 -1.51 5.14 -13.06
N ALA A 12 -0.61 5.22 -12.08
CA ALA A 12 -0.88 5.87 -10.80
C ALA A 12 -1.12 7.38 -11.00
N VAL A 13 -0.28 8.03 -11.81
CA VAL A 13 -0.43 9.45 -12.16
C VAL A 13 -1.72 9.71 -12.93
N ALA A 14 -2.06 8.85 -13.90
CA ALA A 14 -3.31 8.98 -14.65
C ALA A 14 -4.53 8.90 -13.74
N ARG A 15 -4.59 7.89 -12.85
CA ARG A 15 -5.69 7.73 -11.89
C ARG A 15 -5.79 8.88 -10.90
N LEU A 16 -4.66 9.37 -10.38
CA LEU A 16 -4.65 10.54 -9.51
C LEU A 16 -5.27 11.75 -10.22
N MET A 17 -4.85 12.02 -11.46
CA MET A 17 -5.40 13.14 -12.24
C MET A 17 -6.90 12.99 -12.46
N ASP A 18 -7.38 11.77 -12.72
CA ASP A 18 -8.80 11.52 -12.93
C ASP A 18 -9.59 11.64 -11.61
N SER A 19 -9.08 11.15 -10.48
CA SER A 19 -9.78 11.18 -9.19
C SER A 19 -9.80 12.54 -8.51
N GLU A 20 -8.76 13.36 -8.75
CA GLU A 20 -8.62 14.71 -8.17
C GLU A 20 -8.97 15.81 -9.20
N GLU A 21 -9.50 15.43 -10.38
CA GLU A 21 -9.86 16.34 -11.49
C GLU A 21 -8.71 17.27 -11.94
N LEU A 22 -7.47 16.78 -11.87
CA LEU A 22 -6.27 17.56 -12.20
C LEU A 22 -6.01 17.56 -13.70
N ASN A 23 -5.64 18.73 -14.22
CA ASN A 23 -5.05 18.84 -15.55
C ASN A 23 -3.51 18.84 -15.47
N GLY A 24 -2.85 18.74 -16.63
CA GLY A 24 -1.39 18.68 -16.71
C GLY A 24 -0.67 19.95 -16.20
N ASP A 25 -1.35 21.10 -16.19
CA ASP A 25 -0.80 22.34 -15.62
C ASP A 25 -0.82 22.33 -14.12
N GLN A 26 -1.94 21.91 -13.53
CA GLN A 26 -2.07 21.80 -12.08
C GLN A 26 -1.03 20.83 -11.52
N LEU A 27 -0.91 19.64 -12.12
CA LEU A 27 0.11 18.66 -11.75
C LEU A 27 1.54 19.22 -11.85
N ALA A 28 1.82 19.97 -12.92
CA ALA A 28 3.14 20.57 -13.14
C ALA A 28 3.45 21.64 -12.08
N PHE A 29 2.47 22.49 -11.77
CA PHE A 29 2.57 23.53 -10.76
C PHE A 29 2.77 22.93 -9.36
N ASP A 30 1.92 21.99 -8.96
CA ASP A 30 1.92 21.35 -7.64
C ASP A 30 3.22 20.61 -7.32
N LEU A 31 3.84 20.01 -8.34
CA LEU A 31 5.08 19.25 -8.19
C LEU A 31 6.33 20.05 -8.57
N ASN A 32 6.18 21.32 -8.97
CA ASN A 32 7.26 22.17 -9.47
C ASN A 32 8.08 21.49 -10.59
N ILE A 33 7.38 20.92 -11.57
CA ILE A 33 7.96 20.25 -12.75
C ILE A 33 7.46 20.90 -14.03
N SER A 34 8.08 20.58 -15.17
CA SER A 34 7.50 20.98 -16.46
C SER A 34 6.28 20.13 -16.81
N ARG A 35 5.30 20.74 -17.50
CA ARG A 35 4.13 20.01 -18.07
C ARG A 35 4.57 18.83 -18.93
N GLN A 36 5.67 18.98 -19.66
CA GLN A 36 6.25 17.92 -20.49
C GLN A 36 6.75 16.74 -19.63
N LEU A 37 7.43 17.01 -18.50
CA LEU A 37 7.87 15.96 -17.60
C LEU A 37 6.69 15.22 -16.97
N GLY A 38 5.65 15.95 -16.53
CA GLY A 38 4.41 15.36 -16.04
C GLY A 38 3.74 14.43 -17.07
N SER A 39 3.63 14.90 -18.32
CA SER A 39 3.12 14.10 -19.45
C SER A 39 3.98 12.86 -19.73
N HIS A 40 5.31 12.98 -19.69
CA HIS A 40 6.21 11.85 -19.89
C HIS A 40 6.11 10.80 -18.79
N MET A 41 5.93 11.22 -17.52
CA MET A 41 5.69 10.29 -16.42
C MET A 41 4.33 9.59 -16.56
N LYS A 42 3.25 10.32 -16.87
CA LYS A 42 1.91 9.75 -17.08
C LYS A 42 1.89 8.65 -18.14
N ASN A 43 2.72 8.76 -19.18
CA ASN A 43 2.79 7.82 -20.29
C ASN A 43 3.98 6.84 -20.19
N ASP A 44 4.63 6.74 -19.03
CA ASP A 44 5.82 5.90 -18.78
C ASP A 44 6.97 6.10 -19.79
N ARG A 45 7.04 7.28 -20.42
CA ARG A 45 8.18 7.70 -21.26
C ARG A 45 9.38 8.12 -20.43
N ARG A 46 9.15 8.52 -19.16
CA ARG A 46 10.18 8.75 -18.15
C ARG A 46 9.71 8.21 -16.80
N LYS A 47 10.62 7.53 -16.11
CA LYS A 47 10.40 7.09 -14.73
C LYS A 47 10.32 8.29 -13.78
N MET A 48 9.39 8.21 -12.83
CA MET A 48 9.34 9.15 -11.71
C MET A 48 10.54 8.89 -10.80
N GLN A 49 11.27 9.95 -10.47
CA GLN A 49 12.39 9.89 -9.54
C GLN A 49 11.88 9.93 -8.08
N GLN A 50 12.67 9.41 -7.14
CA GLN A 50 12.28 9.28 -5.74
C GLN A 50 11.94 10.63 -5.05
N ASP A 51 12.64 11.70 -5.41
CA ASP A 51 12.37 13.06 -4.93
C ASP A 51 11.00 13.56 -5.39
N ILE A 52 10.67 13.39 -6.67
CA ILE A 52 9.35 13.72 -7.23
C ILE A 52 8.27 12.88 -6.55
N ALA A 53 8.50 11.57 -6.37
CA ALA A 53 7.56 10.67 -5.68
C ALA A 53 7.31 11.09 -4.23
N ARG A 54 8.36 11.51 -3.51
CA ARG A 54 8.22 12.03 -2.14
C ARG A 54 7.38 13.29 -2.12
N THR A 55 7.70 14.26 -2.96
CA THR A 55 6.95 15.52 -3.07
C THR A 55 5.50 15.25 -3.43
N SER A 56 5.24 14.39 -4.43
CA SER A 56 3.87 14.11 -4.87
C SER A 56 3.02 13.42 -3.81
N MET A 57 3.58 12.47 -3.06
CA MET A 57 2.88 11.83 -1.94
C MET A 57 2.66 12.79 -0.75
N GLN A 58 3.43 13.86 -0.62
CA GLN A 58 3.20 14.91 0.37
C GLN A 58 2.12 15.89 -0.07
N THR A 59 2.12 16.25 -1.35
CA THR A 59 1.16 17.19 -1.95
C THR A 59 -0.24 16.56 -2.07
N TYR A 60 -0.31 15.31 -2.52
CA TYR A 60 -1.57 14.60 -2.73
C TYR A 60 -1.78 13.55 -1.66
N ASP A 61 -2.70 13.81 -0.73
CA ASP A 61 -3.14 12.82 0.26
C ASP A 61 -4.19 11.87 -0.29
N ASN A 62 -3.92 11.32 -1.48
CA ASN A 62 -4.77 10.33 -2.12
C ASN A 62 -4.24 8.92 -1.79
N PRO A 63 -5.02 8.08 -1.07
CA PRO A 63 -4.52 6.83 -0.51
C PRO A 63 -4.22 5.78 -1.59
N GLU A 64 -4.99 5.77 -2.69
CA GLU A 64 -4.74 4.88 -3.82
C GLU A 64 -3.47 5.25 -4.56
N TYR A 65 -3.26 6.55 -4.83
CA TYR A 65 -2.07 7.05 -5.50
C TYR A 65 -0.80 6.74 -4.71
N ILE A 66 -0.80 7.04 -3.41
CA ILE A 66 0.33 6.78 -2.51
C ILE A 66 0.67 5.28 -2.52
N THR A 67 -0.34 4.43 -2.40
CA THR A 67 -0.15 2.98 -2.38
C THR A 67 0.40 2.45 -3.70
N ASP A 68 -0.12 2.91 -4.83
CA ASP A 68 0.39 2.53 -6.16
C ASP A 68 1.85 2.96 -6.34
N VAL A 69 2.21 4.19 -5.95
CA VAL A 69 3.60 4.68 -6.04
C VAL A 69 4.53 3.85 -5.15
N LEU A 70 4.14 3.58 -3.90
CA LEU A 70 4.94 2.76 -2.99
C LEU A 70 5.11 1.32 -3.49
N TYR A 71 4.07 0.74 -4.10
CA TYR A 71 4.13 -0.60 -4.70
C TYR A 71 5.21 -0.68 -5.79
N GLU A 72 5.22 0.31 -6.70
CA GLU A 72 6.19 0.37 -7.80
C GLU A 72 7.63 0.57 -7.32
N PHE A 73 7.83 1.46 -6.35
CA PHE A 73 9.14 1.75 -5.76
C PHE A 73 9.68 0.62 -4.89
N SER A 74 8.79 -0.19 -4.29
CA SER A 74 9.14 -1.29 -3.40
C SER A 74 9.27 -2.65 -4.10
N GLU A 75 9.12 -2.71 -5.43
CA GLU A 75 9.14 -3.96 -6.20
C GLU A 75 8.06 -4.96 -5.77
N GLY A 76 6.88 -4.43 -5.42
CA GLY A 76 5.74 -5.24 -5.00
C GLY A 76 5.82 -5.75 -3.56
N TYR A 77 6.70 -5.17 -2.73
CA TYR A 77 6.77 -5.51 -1.31
C TYR A 77 5.58 -4.95 -0.52
N THR A 78 5.06 -3.78 -0.89
CA THR A 78 3.83 -3.23 -0.30
C THR A 78 2.59 -3.85 -0.94
N SER A 79 1.43 -3.63 -0.33
CA SER A 79 0.16 -4.14 -0.85
C SER A 79 -0.25 -3.40 -2.13
N PRO A 80 -0.79 -4.08 -3.15
CA PRO A 80 -1.43 -3.43 -4.30
C PRO A 80 -2.82 -2.90 -3.92
N VAL A 81 -3.31 -1.91 -4.67
CA VAL A 81 -4.70 -1.44 -4.57
C VAL A 81 -5.63 -2.36 -5.37
N PHE A 82 -6.73 -2.80 -4.78
CA PHE A 82 -7.72 -3.65 -5.43
C PHE A 82 -8.50 -2.91 -6.50
N ARG A 83 -8.44 -3.43 -7.73
CA ARG A 83 -9.19 -2.94 -8.89
C ARG A 83 -9.73 -4.07 -9.77
N GLY A 84 -9.76 -5.29 -9.23
CA GLY A 84 -10.21 -6.48 -9.95
C GLY A 84 -11.74 -6.57 -10.05
N LYS A 85 -12.24 -7.18 -11.12
CA LYS A 85 -13.69 -7.36 -11.38
C LYS A 85 -14.47 -8.18 -10.34
N HIS A 86 -13.77 -8.86 -9.42
CA HIS A 86 -14.36 -9.68 -8.38
C HIS A 86 -14.34 -9.00 -7.00
N ILE A 87 -13.91 -7.74 -6.92
CA ILE A 87 -13.90 -6.96 -5.68
C ILE A 87 -14.90 -5.83 -5.82
N GLU A 88 -15.96 -5.86 -5.03
CA GLU A 88 -16.91 -4.76 -4.91
C GLU A 88 -16.29 -3.63 -4.07
N GLN A 89 -16.31 -2.41 -4.60
CA GLN A 89 -15.61 -1.25 -4.04
C GLN A 89 -16.50 -0.46 -3.07
N HIS A 90 -17.21 -1.19 -2.21
CA HIS A 90 -18.05 -0.65 -1.16
C HIS A 90 -17.49 -1.05 0.20
N ARG A 91 -17.40 -0.11 1.17
CA ARG A 91 -16.79 -0.34 2.48
C ARG A 91 -17.30 -1.59 3.21
N LEU A 92 -18.59 -1.90 3.12
CA LEU A 92 -19.17 -3.08 3.79
C LEU A 92 -18.75 -4.40 3.12
N SER A 93 -18.50 -4.38 1.81
CA SER A 93 -18.00 -5.57 1.12
C SER A 93 -16.53 -5.79 1.49
N ILE A 94 -15.71 -4.74 1.44
CA ILE A 94 -14.29 -4.82 1.82
C ILE A 94 -14.14 -5.20 3.30
N GLU A 95 -14.98 -4.66 4.18
CA GLU A 95 -15.05 -5.05 5.60
C GLU A 95 -15.32 -6.56 5.75
N SER A 96 -16.34 -7.08 5.06
CA SER A 96 -16.69 -8.50 5.13
C SER A 96 -15.53 -9.40 4.70
N TYR A 97 -14.87 -9.08 3.58
CA TYR A 97 -13.70 -9.85 3.13
C TYR A 97 -12.52 -9.68 4.08
N THR A 98 -12.27 -8.47 4.59
CA THR A 98 -11.19 -8.22 5.55
C THR A 98 -11.38 -9.06 6.82
N ILE A 99 -12.60 -9.17 7.33
CA ILE A 99 -12.89 -10.01 8.50
C ILE A 99 -12.63 -11.48 8.17
N GLN A 100 -13.06 -11.97 7.01
CA GLN A 100 -12.84 -13.36 6.58
C GLN A 100 -11.34 -13.69 6.51
N GLU A 101 -10.56 -12.89 5.80
CA GLU A 101 -9.14 -13.12 5.56
C GLU A 101 -8.33 -13.05 6.87
N LEU A 102 -8.72 -12.17 7.80
CA LEU A 102 -8.13 -12.14 9.14
C LEU A 102 -8.50 -13.37 9.97
N GLN A 103 -9.70 -13.94 9.80
CA GLN A 103 -10.08 -15.19 10.46
C GLN A 103 -9.27 -16.38 9.92
N GLU A 104 -9.02 -16.43 8.60
CA GLU A 104 -8.18 -17.44 7.96
C GLU A 104 -6.73 -17.35 8.47
N ALA A 105 -6.15 -16.15 8.52
CA ALA A 105 -4.83 -15.92 9.11
C ALA A 105 -4.76 -16.31 10.60
N ILE A 106 -5.78 -15.98 11.40
CA ILE A 106 -5.85 -16.37 12.81
C ILE A 106 -5.96 -17.89 12.96
N ALA A 107 -6.75 -18.55 12.12
CA ALA A 107 -6.83 -20.01 12.12
C ALA A 107 -5.46 -20.62 11.82
N LYS A 108 -4.75 -20.11 10.81
CA LYS A 108 -3.43 -20.61 10.44
C LYS A 108 -2.39 -20.39 11.53
N MET A 109 -2.41 -19.24 12.22
CA MET A 109 -1.53 -18.99 13.37
C MET A 109 -1.73 -19.99 14.51
N LYS A 110 -2.93 -20.56 14.67
CA LYS A 110 -3.22 -21.58 15.69
C LYS A 110 -2.74 -22.97 15.29
N GLU A 111 -2.57 -23.23 14.00
CA GLU A 111 -2.10 -24.52 13.48
C GLU A 111 -0.57 -24.61 13.48
N VAL A 112 0.12 -23.53 13.10
CA VAL A 112 1.57 -23.55 12.87
C VAL A 112 2.34 -23.37 14.18
N ASN A 113 3.25 -24.31 14.46
CA ASN A 113 4.10 -24.26 15.65
C ASN A 113 5.34 -23.37 15.43
N LEU A 114 5.25 -22.11 15.83
CA LEU A 114 6.38 -21.16 15.82
C LEU A 114 7.26 -21.20 17.08
N ALA A 115 6.99 -22.10 18.05
CA ALA A 115 7.80 -22.19 19.27
C ALA A 115 9.18 -22.84 19.01
N LYS A 116 9.32 -23.59 17.89
CA LYS A 116 10.59 -24.17 17.48
C LYS A 116 11.49 -23.09 16.87
N PRO A 117 12.78 -23.01 17.25
CA PRO A 117 13.72 -22.11 16.61
C PRO A 117 13.82 -22.38 15.09
N PRO A 118 13.94 -21.35 14.24
CA PRO A 118 14.01 -21.54 12.79
C PRO A 118 15.14 -22.46 12.30
N GLY A 119 16.22 -22.60 13.09
CA GLY A 119 17.36 -23.46 12.75
C GLY A 119 17.11 -24.97 12.92
N VAL A 120 15.99 -25.37 13.52
CA VAL A 120 15.70 -26.78 13.86
C VAL A 120 14.39 -27.31 13.28
N ILE A 121 13.68 -26.51 12.47
CA ILE A 121 12.42 -26.93 11.84
C ILE A 121 12.67 -27.89 10.67
N SER A 122 11.73 -28.80 10.42
CA SER A 122 11.74 -29.68 9.26
C SER A 122 11.41 -28.94 7.96
N LYS A 123 11.54 -29.64 6.81
CA LYS A 123 11.13 -29.08 5.52
C LYS A 123 9.61 -28.88 5.45
N GLU A 124 8.86 -29.80 6.03
CA GLU A 124 7.40 -29.76 6.12
C GLU A 124 6.95 -28.57 6.98
N GLU A 125 7.57 -28.37 8.15
CA GLU A 125 7.29 -27.22 9.01
C GLU A 125 7.64 -25.90 8.30
N ARG A 126 8.71 -25.87 7.50
CA ARG A 126 9.04 -24.68 6.68
C ARG A 126 7.96 -24.37 5.63
N ILE A 127 7.31 -25.39 5.06
CA ILE A 127 6.17 -25.21 4.15
C ILE A 127 4.98 -24.65 4.91
N GLU A 128 4.71 -25.12 6.12
CA GLU A 128 3.64 -24.59 6.98
C GLU A 128 3.88 -23.13 7.36
N VAL A 129 5.13 -22.75 7.70
CA VAL A 129 5.49 -21.34 7.92
C VAL A 129 5.25 -20.49 6.68
N LYS A 130 5.61 -21.00 5.49
CA LYS A 130 5.32 -20.28 4.24
C LYS A 130 3.82 -20.10 4.03
N ALA A 131 3.02 -21.13 4.26
CA ALA A 131 1.56 -21.03 4.16
C ALA A 131 1.02 -19.98 5.14
N LEU A 132 1.52 -19.97 6.39
CA LEU A 132 1.17 -18.91 7.34
C LEU A 132 1.56 -17.51 6.83
N MET A 133 2.73 -17.35 6.22
CA MET A 133 3.12 -16.06 5.63
C MET A 133 2.17 -15.64 4.51
N GLU A 134 1.68 -16.56 3.69
CA GLU A 134 0.72 -16.28 2.62
C GLU A 134 -0.61 -15.79 3.21
N GLU A 135 -1.18 -16.48 4.19
CA GLU A 135 -2.41 -16.04 4.90
C GLU A 135 -2.25 -14.67 5.59
N LEU A 136 -1.09 -14.41 6.19
CA LEU A 136 -0.81 -13.10 6.80
C LEU A 136 -0.70 -11.99 5.75
N LEU A 137 -0.19 -12.29 4.55
CA LEU A 137 -0.12 -11.34 3.45
C LEU A 137 -1.50 -11.07 2.85
N ASP A 138 -2.36 -12.07 2.74
CA ASP A 138 -3.76 -11.92 2.32
C ASP A 138 -4.52 -11.02 3.31
N GLY A 139 -4.44 -11.31 4.62
CA GLY A 139 -5.00 -10.43 5.64
C GLY A 139 -4.43 -9.00 5.58
N LYS A 140 -3.13 -8.84 5.31
CA LYS A 140 -2.49 -7.51 5.20
C LYS A 140 -3.00 -6.72 4.00
N VAL A 141 -3.12 -7.32 2.81
CA VAL A 141 -3.59 -6.60 1.62
C VAL A 141 -5.04 -6.15 1.78
N PHE A 142 -5.88 -6.95 2.45
CA PHE A 142 -7.26 -6.56 2.77
C PHE A 142 -7.32 -5.44 3.81
N ILE A 143 -6.51 -5.48 4.88
CA ILE A 143 -6.39 -4.36 5.82
C ILE A 143 -6.02 -3.07 5.10
N ASP A 144 -4.99 -3.10 4.25
CA ASP A 144 -4.52 -1.90 3.55
C ASP A 144 -5.59 -1.33 2.62
N ASN A 145 -6.31 -2.19 1.89
CA ASN A 145 -7.42 -1.76 1.02
C ASN A 145 -8.65 -1.29 1.81
N MET A 146 -8.92 -1.85 2.99
CA MET A 146 -9.94 -1.34 3.89
C MET A 146 -9.58 0.07 4.38
N LEU A 147 -8.32 0.32 4.77
CA LEU A 147 -7.85 1.65 5.15
C LEU A 147 -8.00 2.65 3.98
N ILE A 148 -7.62 2.25 2.76
CA ILE A 148 -7.81 3.07 1.56
C ILE A 148 -9.29 3.44 1.39
N GLN A 149 -10.20 2.47 1.47
CA GLN A 149 -11.63 2.72 1.30
C GLN A 149 -12.20 3.59 2.42
N LEU A 150 -11.77 3.39 3.68
CA LEU A 150 -12.19 4.23 4.79
C LEU A 150 -11.72 5.68 4.64
N GLN A 151 -10.49 5.92 4.18
CA GLN A 151 -10.03 7.28 3.88
C GLN A 151 -10.87 7.92 2.77
N LYS A 152 -11.24 7.18 1.72
CA LYS A 152 -12.10 7.69 0.64
C LYS A 152 -13.51 8.03 1.12
N ASP A 153 -14.14 7.11 1.85
CA ASP A 153 -15.53 7.26 2.30
C ASP A 153 -15.68 8.34 3.38
N TYR A 154 -14.70 8.46 4.29
CA TYR A 154 -14.80 9.30 5.48
C TYR A 154 -13.87 10.52 5.47
N ARG A 155 -12.97 10.64 4.48
CA ARG A 155 -11.99 11.73 4.35
C ARG A 155 -11.07 11.85 5.56
N ILE A 156 -10.71 10.72 6.16
CA ILE A 156 -9.78 10.63 7.28
C ILE A 156 -8.42 10.17 6.76
N SER A 157 -7.39 10.99 6.93
CA SER A 157 -6.04 10.67 6.45
C SER A 157 -5.40 9.51 7.21
N ILE A 158 -5.00 8.46 6.50
CA ILE A 158 -4.20 7.35 7.05
C ILE A 158 -2.89 7.90 7.62
N LYS A 159 -2.26 8.88 6.98
CA LYS A 159 -1.02 9.49 7.47
C LYS A 159 -1.22 10.17 8.83
N ASP A 160 -2.34 10.87 9.01
CA ASP A 160 -2.65 11.53 10.28
C ASP A 160 -2.98 10.49 11.37
N CYS A 161 -3.72 9.43 11.03
CA CYS A 161 -3.95 8.30 11.94
C CYS A 161 -2.63 7.66 12.40
N ILE A 162 -1.72 7.36 11.47
CA ILE A 162 -0.39 6.83 11.79
C ILE A 162 0.37 7.81 12.70
N ARG A 163 0.41 9.11 12.35
CA ARG A 163 1.08 10.13 13.16
C ARG A 163 0.52 10.20 14.59
N GLY A 164 -0.79 10.04 14.75
CA GLY A 164 -1.45 9.97 16.06
C GLY A 164 -1.13 8.70 16.87
N LEU A 165 -0.91 7.57 16.19
CA LEU A 165 -0.57 6.28 16.82
C LEU A 165 0.92 6.16 17.17
N MET A 166 1.80 6.86 16.45
CA MET A 166 3.26 6.81 16.65
C MET A 166 3.69 6.99 18.13
N PRO A 167 3.21 8.00 18.89
CA PRO A 167 3.57 8.13 20.31
C PRO A 167 3.16 6.93 21.15
N GLN A 168 2.01 6.33 20.87
CA GLN A 168 1.52 5.16 21.60
C GLN A 168 2.37 3.93 21.29
N TRP A 169 2.75 3.73 20.03
CA TRP A 169 3.63 2.62 19.63
C TRP A 169 5.03 2.76 20.23
N MET A 170 5.58 3.99 20.27
CA MET A 170 6.85 4.28 20.98
C MET A 170 6.73 4.01 22.49
N ALA A 171 5.66 4.48 23.14
CA ALA A 171 5.46 4.26 24.58
C ALA A 171 5.31 2.76 24.95
N LYS A 172 4.76 1.95 24.04
CA LYS A 172 4.69 0.49 24.20
C LYS A 172 6.01 -0.24 23.91
N GLY A 173 7.04 0.47 23.43
CA GLY A 173 8.32 -0.13 23.03
C GLY A 173 8.23 -0.97 21.75
N TRP A 174 7.19 -0.78 20.93
CA TRP A 174 7.04 -1.49 19.65
C TRP A 174 7.92 -0.88 18.55
N LEU A 175 8.30 0.39 18.71
CA LEU A 175 9.18 1.13 17.81
C LEU A 175 10.35 1.71 18.60
N GLY A 176 11.51 1.79 17.97
CA GLY A 176 12.74 2.39 18.51
C GLY A 176 13.10 3.71 17.85
#